data_AF-A0A397TXH0-F1
#
_entry.id   AF-A0A397TXH0-F1
#
_cell.length_a   1.000
_cell.length_b   1.000
_cell.length_c   1.000
_cell.angle_alpha   90.00
_cell.angle_beta   90.00
_cell.angle_gamma   90.00
#
_symmetry.space_group_name_H-M   'P 1'
#
loop_
_entity.id
_entity.type
_entity.pdbx_description
1 polymer ?
#
loop_
_entity_poly.entity_id
_entity_poly.type
_entity_poly.pdbx_seq_one_letter_code
_entity_poly.pdbx_strand_id
1 'polypeptide(L)'
;MKCSNCQMIKLSKEFPLDTITEKCTHIPTWCLKCLIFHLQKGNAPNEIKCPECPAQLTQSEINGFKIAWEKAPFKIDIDSLFKNSRANNTNNNNSLLNDPAIQKGEFFVVLLSGDKYTLKLEEIQTVRVLKAELTKKIKVDGSKQKLLHKGVELQVRQQNGQGENKLATYGIRAGDHIQLIVTMYAISRDESISNLAFDLYWGYPLRGKDYLDGTCLLYTGKDFWKKYDYRERFDPVHPYIKHSGDVMDDPNRRGHHRITIKLDKLPDVVNKLYFVLSAWKCPHIGDFIAPSFKLYDDDSSDKKQLCNYTIQTAANSQAVIMCAAIKKDDGSWDVVEVGRVSNGNARDYNPIRQAIMGLNLDNVY
;
A
#
# COMPACT_ATOMS: atom_id res chain seq x y z
N MET A 1 -17.05 -3.78 -1.84
CA MET A 1 -18.47 -4.02 -2.15
C MET A 1 -19.03 -2.82 -2.92
N LYS A 2 -19.96 -3.02 -3.86
CA LYS A 2 -20.55 -1.92 -4.64
C LYS A 2 -21.84 -1.43 -3.97
N CYS A 3 -21.97 -0.13 -3.74
CA CYS A 3 -23.16 0.46 -3.13
C CYS A 3 -24.29 0.60 -4.14
N SER A 4 -25.49 0.07 -3.85
CA SER A 4 -26.63 0.14 -4.77
C SER A 4 -27.20 1.55 -4.96
N ASN A 5 -27.00 2.46 -4.02
CA ASN A 5 -27.48 3.84 -4.15
C ASN A 5 -26.49 4.74 -4.92
N CYS A 6 -25.23 4.82 -4.49
CA CYS A 6 -24.25 5.71 -5.12
C CYS A 6 -23.42 5.03 -6.21
N GLN A 7 -23.62 3.74 -6.47
CA GLN A 7 -22.96 2.94 -7.51
C GLN A 7 -21.42 2.86 -7.42
N MET A 8 -20.82 3.40 -6.36
CA MET A 8 -19.37 3.37 -6.13
C MET A 8 -18.92 2.05 -5.48
N ILE A 9 -17.73 1.58 -5.86
CA ILE A 9 -17.03 0.50 -5.17
C ILE A 9 -16.45 1.08 -3.87
N LYS A 10 -16.77 0.45 -2.76
CA LYS A 10 -16.45 0.89 -1.40
C LYS A 10 -15.85 -0.24 -0.58
N LEU A 11 -15.11 0.11 0.47
CA LEU A 11 -14.56 -0.87 1.41
C LEU A 11 -15.72 -1.56 2.16
N SER A 12 -15.56 -2.82 2.53
CA SER A 12 -16.62 -3.55 3.25
C SER A 12 -17.00 -2.88 4.57
N LYS A 13 -16.04 -2.21 5.22
CA LYS A 13 -16.26 -1.39 6.43
C LYS A 13 -17.13 -0.15 6.22
N GLU A 14 -17.41 0.26 4.98
CA GLU A 14 -18.29 1.39 4.68
C GLU A 14 -19.78 1.00 4.60
N PHE A 15 -20.11 -0.26 4.87
CA PHE A 15 -21.47 -0.77 4.89
C PHE A 15 -21.86 -1.18 6.32
N PRO A 16 -23.16 -1.25 6.63
CA PRO A 16 -23.62 -1.88 7.87
C PRO A 16 -23.00 -3.28 8.02
N LEU A 17 -22.47 -3.56 9.21
CA LEU A 17 -21.86 -4.86 9.53
C LEU A 17 -22.92 -5.97 9.66
N ASP A 18 -24.17 -5.58 9.90
CA ASP A 18 -25.33 -6.44 10.03
C ASP A 18 -26.53 -5.79 9.34
N THR A 19 -27.68 -6.45 9.35
CA THR A 19 -28.98 -5.97 8.88
C THR A 19 -29.31 -4.55 9.40
N ILE A 20 -30.07 -3.78 8.62
CA ILE A 20 -30.43 -2.39 8.97
C ILE A 20 -31.31 -2.33 10.21
N THR A 21 -32.13 -3.35 10.43
CA THR A 21 -32.90 -3.60 11.65
C THR A 21 -33.12 -5.11 11.76
N GLU A 22 -33.34 -5.65 12.95
CA GLU A 22 -33.65 -7.07 13.17
C GLU A 22 -34.89 -7.55 12.39
N LYS A 23 -35.73 -6.61 11.94
CA LYS A 23 -36.90 -6.88 11.09
C LYS A 23 -36.56 -7.04 9.59
N CYS A 24 -35.33 -6.77 9.18
CA CYS A 24 -34.88 -6.95 7.79
C CYS A 24 -34.45 -8.40 7.55
N THR A 25 -34.92 -8.98 6.45
CA THR A 25 -34.52 -10.34 6.01
C THR A 25 -33.51 -10.32 4.85
N HIS A 26 -32.85 -9.18 4.62
CA HIS A 26 -31.91 -8.98 3.52
C HIS A 26 -30.59 -8.39 4.02
N ILE A 27 -29.52 -8.67 3.27
CA ILE A 27 -28.19 -8.09 3.51
C ILE A 27 -28.17 -6.66 2.94
N PRO A 28 -27.72 -5.65 3.71
CA PRO A 28 -27.71 -4.27 3.24
C PRO A 28 -26.75 -4.04 2.07
N THR A 29 -27.25 -3.42 1.02
CA THR A 29 -26.47 -3.08 -0.19
C THR A 29 -26.14 -1.60 -0.30
N TRP A 30 -26.64 -0.77 0.62
CA TRP A 30 -26.33 0.65 0.73
C TRP A 30 -25.16 0.90 1.69
N CYS A 31 -24.25 1.79 1.30
CA CYS A 31 -23.19 2.24 2.21
C CYS A 31 -23.75 3.14 3.32
N LEU A 32 -23.04 3.22 4.45
CA LEU A 32 -23.43 3.99 5.64
C LEU A 32 -23.72 5.46 5.34
N LYS A 33 -22.94 6.10 4.43
CA LYS A 33 -23.19 7.51 4.02
C LYS A 33 -24.58 7.67 3.37
N CYS A 34 -24.90 6.79 2.42
CA CYS A 34 -26.17 6.84 1.70
C CYS A 34 -27.34 6.47 2.60
N LEU A 35 -27.15 5.47 3.46
CA LEU A 35 -28.14 5.07 4.45
C LEU A 35 -28.49 6.23 5.38
N ILE A 36 -27.48 6.89 5.96
CA ILE A 36 -27.72 8.02 6.88
C ILE A 36 -28.38 9.21 6.18
N PHE A 37 -27.96 9.51 4.95
CA PHE A 37 -28.59 10.57 4.17
C PHE A 37 -30.08 10.27 3.90
N HIS A 38 -30.43 9.01 3.64
CA HIS A 38 -31.83 8.60 3.49
C HIS A 38 -32.61 8.73 4.80
N LEU A 39 -32.03 8.24 5.91
CA LEU A 39 -32.65 8.30 7.24
C LEU A 39 -32.81 9.73 7.77
N GLN A 40 -32.00 10.69 7.30
CA GLN A 40 -32.09 12.11 7.66
C GLN A 40 -33.18 12.87 6.89
N LYS A 41 -33.67 12.35 5.75
CA LYS A 41 -34.73 12.98 4.95
C LYS A 41 -36.15 12.61 5.42
N GLY A 42 -36.30 11.65 6.31
CA GLY A 42 -37.59 11.28 6.89
C GLY A 42 -38.05 12.33 7.90
N ASN A 43 -39.02 13.16 7.53
CA ASN A 43 -39.47 14.30 8.32
C ASN A 43 -40.42 13.95 9.49
N ALA A 44 -40.74 12.67 9.73
CA ALA A 44 -41.62 12.24 10.82
C ALA A 44 -41.12 10.94 11.51
N PRO A 45 -41.15 10.86 12.86
CA PRO A 45 -40.64 9.71 13.62
C PRO A 45 -41.28 8.35 13.29
N ASN A 46 -42.47 8.33 12.68
CA ASN A 46 -43.24 7.11 12.40
C ASN A 46 -43.15 6.62 10.94
N GLU A 47 -42.37 7.26 10.08
CA GLU A 47 -42.32 6.93 8.64
C GLU A 47 -40.94 6.46 8.14
N ILE A 48 -39.93 6.38 9.01
CA ILE A 48 -38.57 6.02 8.60
C ILE A 48 -38.46 4.51 8.41
N LYS A 49 -38.36 4.09 7.15
CA LYS A 49 -38.28 2.68 6.72
C LYS A 49 -36.90 2.35 6.15
N CYS A 50 -36.59 1.06 6.09
CA CYS A 50 -35.43 0.56 5.39
C CYS A 50 -35.53 0.96 3.89
N PRO A 51 -34.45 1.44 3.25
CA PRO A 51 -34.48 1.77 1.82
C PRO A 51 -34.63 0.56 0.91
N GLU A 52 -34.47 -0.65 1.44
CA GLU A 52 -34.44 -1.91 0.67
C GLU A 52 -35.62 -2.84 1.02
N CYS A 53 -36.42 -2.52 2.05
CA CYS A 53 -37.58 -3.32 2.43
C CYS A 53 -38.60 -2.50 3.26
N PRO A 54 -39.84 -2.99 3.48
CA PRO A 54 -40.86 -2.23 4.20
C PRO A 54 -40.66 -2.16 5.73
N ALA A 55 -39.57 -2.71 6.28
CA ALA A 55 -39.29 -2.70 7.71
C ALA A 55 -39.14 -1.26 8.25
N GLN A 56 -39.78 -0.97 9.37
CA GLN A 56 -39.70 0.31 10.08
C GLN A 56 -38.56 0.31 11.09
N LEU A 57 -37.80 1.40 11.13
CA LEU A 57 -36.72 1.62 12.08
C LEU A 57 -37.22 2.42 13.28
N THR A 58 -36.71 2.10 14.46
CA THR A 58 -36.88 2.87 15.68
C THR A 58 -35.86 4.03 15.74
N GLN A 59 -36.17 5.05 16.54
CA GLN A 59 -35.24 6.18 16.75
C GLN A 59 -33.90 5.75 17.36
N SER A 60 -33.90 4.69 18.17
CA SER A 60 -32.68 4.12 18.76
C SER A 60 -31.75 3.53 17.69
N GLU A 61 -32.31 2.76 16.75
CA GLU A 61 -31.55 2.16 15.64
C GLU A 61 -30.96 3.25 14.72
N ILE A 62 -31.74 4.29 14.42
CA ILE A 62 -31.28 5.45 13.63
C ILE A 62 -30.10 6.15 14.32
N ASN A 63 -30.19 6.35 15.64
CA ASN A 63 -29.10 6.94 16.41
C ASN A 63 -27.86 6.04 16.43
N GLY A 64 -28.05 4.71 16.46
CA GLY A 64 -26.98 3.71 16.32
C GLY A 64 -26.18 3.89 15.03
N PHE A 65 -26.85 4.07 13.88
CA PHE A 65 -26.16 4.33 12.60
C PHE A 65 -25.45 5.68 12.56
N LYS A 66 -26.04 6.74 13.14
CA LYS A 66 -25.38 8.05 13.25
C LYS A 66 -24.08 7.95 14.06
N ILE A 67 -24.13 7.27 15.21
CA ILE A 67 -22.95 7.04 16.06
C ILE A 67 -21.93 6.16 15.33
N ALA A 68 -22.36 5.10 14.64
CA ALA A 68 -21.46 4.23 13.87
C ALA A 68 -20.73 4.99 12.75
N TRP A 69 -21.40 5.97 12.12
CA TRP A 69 -20.82 6.85 11.12
C TRP A 69 -19.93 7.94 11.68
N GLU A 70 -20.27 8.50 12.83
CA GLU A 70 -19.40 9.45 13.54
C GLU A 70 -18.12 8.78 14.04
N LYS A 71 -18.22 7.55 14.51
CA LYS A 71 -17.10 6.72 14.95
C LYS A 71 -16.43 5.96 13.81
N ALA A 72 -16.87 6.16 12.57
CA ALA A 72 -16.34 5.44 11.43
C ALA A 72 -14.90 5.89 11.13
N PRO A 73 -13.90 4.99 11.15
CA PRO A 73 -12.49 5.33 10.98
C PRO A 73 -12.11 5.77 9.56
N PHE A 74 -13.10 5.95 8.67
CA PHE A 74 -12.92 6.33 7.27
C PHE A 74 -13.62 7.66 6.92
N LYS A 75 -14.28 8.33 7.88
CA LYS A 75 -14.99 9.59 7.63
C LYS A 75 -13.99 10.76 7.61
N ILE A 76 -13.42 11.02 6.44
CA ILE A 76 -12.81 12.32 6.11
C ILE A 76 -13.95 13.22 5.63
N ASP A 77 -14.21 14.33 6.34
CA ASP A 77 -15.20 15.32 5.90
C ASP A 77 -14.60 16.18 4.78
N ILE A 78 -14.84 15.76 3.54
CA ILE A 78 -14.37 16.43 2.32
C ILE A 78 -15.23 17.67 2.00
N ASP A 79 -16.48 17.73 2.47
CA ASP A 79 -17.45 18.76 2.07
C ASP A 79 -17.24 20.10 2.82
N SER A 80 -16.55 20.08 3.96
CA SER A 80 -16.11 21.29 4.68
C SER A 80 -14.83 21.91 4.10
N LEU A 81 -14.05 21.18 3.29
CA LEU A 81 -12.82 21.67 2.65
C LEU A 81 -13.07 22.57 1.43
N PHE A 82 -14.20 22.39 0.73
CA PHE A 82 -14.51 23.16 -0.49
C PHE A 82 -15.42 24.37 -0.28
N LYS A 83 -16.05 24.51 0.89
CA LYS A 83 -16.89 25.68 1.19
C LYS A 83 -16.08 26.91 1.57
N ASN A 84 -14.90 26.73 2.16
CA ASN A 84 -14.02 27.85 2.54
C ASN A 84 -13.21 28.40 1.36
N SER A 85 -13.08 27.67 0.25
CA SER A 85 -12.31 28.08 -0.93
C SER A 85 -13.11 28.90 -1.96
N ARG A 86 -14.43 29.04 -1.81
CA ARG A 86 -15.25 29.88 -2.70
C ARG A 86 -15.45 31.32 -2.22
N ALA A 87 -14.98 31.67 -1.02
CA ALA A 87 -15.13 33.03 -0.48
C ALA A 87 -13.98 33.98 -0.84
N ASN A 88 -12.79 33.48 -1.17
CA ASN A 88 -11.61 34.32 -1.41
C ASN A 88 -10.93 33.96 -2.74
N ASN A 89 -11.52 34.41 -3.84
CA ASN A 89 -10.78 34.46 -5.12
C ASN A 89 -10.97 35.84 -5.75
N THR A 90 -10.22 36.80 -5.22
CA THR A 90 -9.84 38.01 -5.94
C THR A 90 -8.33 37.99 -6.14
N ASN A 91 -7.96 38.00 -7.41
CA ASN A 91 -6.60 38.04 -7.96
C ASN A 91 -5.72 39.10 -7.29
N ASN A 92 -4.46 38.77 -7.01
CA ASN A 92 -3.29 39.47 -7.60
C ASN A 92 -1.95 38.92 -7.09
N ASN A 93 -1.19 38.38 -8.05
CA ASN A 93 0.26 38.49 -8.34
C ASN A 93 1.31 38.68 -7.22
N ASN A 94 2.30 37.77 -7.25
CA ASN A 94 3.75 37.97 -7.04
C ASN A 94 4.21 39.13 -6.13
N SER A 95 4.32 38.87 -4.81
CA SER A 95 5.39 39.40 -3.94
C SER A 95 5.15 39.05 -2.45
N LEU A 96 5.30 37.80 -2.01
CA LEU A 96 5.08 37.46 -0.58
C LEU A 96 6.02 36.36 -0.05
N LEU A 97 7.32 36.45 -0.35
CA LEU A 97 8.33 35.56 0.26
C LEU A 97 8.99 36.14 1.52
N ASN A 98 8.72 37.41 1.88
CA ASN A 98 9.40 38.10 2.99
C ASN A 98 8.46 38.82 3.97
N ASP A 99 7.19 38.42 4.09
CA ASP A 99 6.31 39.01 5.11
C ASP A 99 6.45 38.26 6.46
N PRO A 100 6.93 38.92 7.54
CA PRO A 100 7.09 38.30 8.86
C PRO A 100 5.76 37.84 9.50
N ALA A 101 4.60 38.26 8.98
CA ALA A 101 3.29 37.75 9.39
C ALA A 101 2.98 36.34 8.86
N ILE A 102 3.70 35.87 7.83
CA ILE A 102 3.50 34.54 7.22
C ILE A 102 4.27 33.43 7.99
N GLN A 103 5.23 33.80 8.84
CA GLN A 103 6.12 32.86 9.55
C GLN A 103 5.75 32.61 11.03
N LYS A 104 4.59 33.10 11.49
CA LYS A 104 4.10 32.89 12.85
C LYS A 104 2.70 32.32 12.84
N GLY A 105 2.41 31.41 13.76
CA GLY A 105 1.10 30.82 13.95
C GLY A 105 1.10 29.30 13.86
N GLU A 106 -0.05 28.73 14.19
CA GLU A 106 -0.21 27.29 14.28
C GLU A 106 -0.54 26.67 12.92
N PHE A 107 0.07 25.54 12.62
CA PHE A 107 -0.31 24.67 11.51
C PHE A 107 -0.52 23.25 12.04
N PHE A 108 -1.11 22.41 11.21
CA PHE A 108 -1.59 21.11 11.64
C PHE A 108 -1.01 19.98 10.82
N VAL A 109 -0.53 18.93 11.49
CA VAL A 109 -0.15 17.67 10.84
C VAL A 109 -1.21 16.62 11.17
N VAL A 110 -1.80 16.01 10.14
CA VAL A 110 -2.92 15.07 10.29
C VAL A 110 -2.53 13.70 9.75
N LEU A 111 -2.71 12.66 10.57
CA LEU A 111 -2.51 11.27 10.17
C LEU A 111 -3.74 10.74 9.44
N LEU A 112 -3.57 9.65 8.70
CA LEU A 112 -4.69 8.89 8.11
C LEU A 112 -5.67 8.34 9.16
N SER A 113 -5.21 8.15 10.41
CA SER A 113 -6.06 7.79 11.55
C SER A 113 -7.01 8.92 12.00
N GLY A 114 -6.78 10.15 11.53
CA GLY A 114 -7.49 11.35 11.97
C GLY A 114 -6.80 12.07 13.14
N ASP A 115 -5.71 11.52 13.68
CA ASP A 115 -4.93 12.17 14.73
C ASP A 115 -4.34 13.48 14.21
N LYS A 116 -4.51 14.56 14.98
CA LYS A 116 -4.11 15.92 14.61
C LYS A 116 -3.08 16.45 15.60
N TYR A 117 -1.93 16.88 15.07
CA TYR A 117 -0.84 17.48 15.82
C TYR A 117 -0.73 18.96 15.48
N THR A 118 -0.89 19.81 16.50
CA THR A 118 -0.71 21.26 16.37
C THR A 118 0.77 21.61 16.58
N LEU A 119 1.32 22.39 15.66
CA LEU A 119 2.73 22.81 15.63
C LEU A 119 2.81 24.30 15.29
N LYS A 120 3.90 24.96 15.69
CA LYS A 120 4.10 26.40 15.48
C LYS A 120 5.12 26.67 14.37
N LEU A 121 4.78 27.55 13.42
CA LEU A 121 5.65 27.91 12.30
C LEU A 121 6.94 28.62 12.75
N GLU A 122 6.87 29.38 13.84
CA GLU A 122 8.03 30.07 14.41
C GLU A 122 9.10 29.11 14.95
N GLU A 123 8.69 27.90 15.37
CA GLU A 123 9.58 26.85 15.91
C GLU A 123 10.04 25.87 14.82
N ILE A 124 9.27 25.74 13.72
CA ILE A 124 9.48 24.73 12.69
C ILE A 124 9.58 25.37 11.30
N GLN A 125 10.79 25.74 10.91
CA GLN A 125 11.03 26.43 9.64
C GLN A 125 11.39 25.49 8.47
N THR A 126 11.95 24.30 8.74
CA THR A 126 12.38 23.34 7.70
C THR A 126 11.65 22.00 7.80
N VAL A 127 11.61 21.28 6.67
CA VAL A 127 11.03 19.92 6.61
C VAL A 127 11.78 18.95 7.54
N ARG A 128 13.09 19.14 7.72
CA ARG A 128 13.91 18.33 8.63
C ARG A 128 13.49 18.50 10.08
N VAL A 129 13.34 19.75 10.53
CA VAL A 129 12.90 20.08 11.90
C VAL A 129 11.49 19.54 12.13
N LEU A 130 10.59 19.68 11.14
CA LEU A 130 9.24 19.13 11.21
C LEU A 130 9.26 17.61 11.45
N LYS A 131 10.04 16.87 10.65
CA LYS A 131 10.17 15.41 10.80
C LYS A 131 10.77 15.02 12.16
N ALA A 132 11.79 15.74 12.62
CA ALA A 132 12.40 15.48 13.93
C ALA A 132 11.40 15.70 15.08
N GLU A 133 10.61 16.77 15.02
CA GLU A 133 9.62 17.08 16.05
C GLU A 133 8.46 16.07 16.05
N LEU A 134 7.99 15.68 14.87
CA LEU A 134 7.02 14.60 14.72
C LEU A 134 7.57 13.28 15.26
N THR A 135 8.84 12.95 15.02
CA THR A 135 9.48 11.73 15.56
C THR A 135 9.38 11.66 17.08
N LYS A 136 9.64 12.77 17.77
CA LYS A 136 9.50 12.85 19.24
C LYS A 136 8.05 12.65 19.68
N LYS A 137 7.08 13.27 18.99
CA LYS A 137 5.66 13.24 19.37
C LYS A 137 4.96 11.92 19.07
N ILE A 138 5.26 11.31 17.92
CA ILE A 138 4.53 10.15 17.40
C ILE A 138 5.33 8.84 17.52
N LYS A 139 6.60 8.91 17.95
CA LYS A 139 7.53 7.77 18.07
C LYS A 139 7.74 6.99 16.76
N VAL A 140 7.62 7.67 15.61
CA VAL A 140 7.90 7.12 14.28
C VAL A 140 9.12 7.80 13.70
N ASP A 141 10.09 7.02 13.24
CA ASP A 141 11.32 7.52 12.64
C ASP A 141 11.06 8.45 11.43
N GLY A 142 11.88 9.49 11.27
CA GLY A 142 11.73 10.50 10.21
C GLY A 142 11.85 9.96 8.78
N SER A 143 12.53 8.82 8.58
CA SER A 143 12.58 8.12 7.28
C SER A 143 11.20 7.56 6.91
N LYS A 144 10.43 7.10 7.90
CA LYS A 144 9.08 6.53 7.77
C LYS A 144 7.98 7.58 7.67
N GLN A 145 8.33 8.86 7.60
CA GLN A 145 7.38 9.96 7.53
C GLN A 145 7.33 10.52 6.12
N LYS A 146 6.21 10.29 5.42
CA LYS A 146 5.91 10.94 4.15
C LYS A 146 4.91 12.07 4.39
N LEU A 147 5.35 13.30 4.20
CA LEU A 147 4.57 14.51 4.45
C LEU A 147 4.05 15.05 3.13
N LEU A 148 2.75 15.32 3.02
CA LEU A 148 2.14 15.89 1.83
C LEU A 148 1.38 17.18 2.17
N HIS A 149 1.54 18.20 1.34
CA HIS A 149 0.76 19.43 1.41
C HIS A 149 0.27 19.78 0.00
N LYS A 150 -1.05 19.99 -0.14
CA LYS A 150 -1.70 20.28 -1.45
C LYS A 150 -1.32 19.28 -2.55
N GLY A 151 -1.18 18.00 -2.20
CA GLY A 151 -0.82 16.92 -3.12
C GLY A 151 0.68 16.81 -3.45
N VAL A 152 1.52 17.72 -2.94
CA VAL A 152 2.97 17.70 -3.16
C VAL A 152 3.67 17.12 -1.94
N GLU A 153 4.60 16.19 -2.16
CA GLU A 153 5.43 15.61 -1.10
C GLU A 153 6.53 16.60 -0.66
N LEU A 154 6.66 16.79 0.66
CA LEU A 154 7.69 17.63 1.25
C LEU A 154 9.01 16.86 1.31
N GLN A 155 9.95 17.27 0.46
CA GLN A 155 11.31 16.72 0.42
C GLN A 155 12.23 17.44 1.42
N VAL A 156 13.16 16.72 2.05
CA VAL A 156 14.11 17.32 3.01
C VAL A 156 15.19 18.15 2.31
N ARG A 157 15.73 17.67 1.19
CA ARG A 157 16.77 18.34 0.39
C ARG A 157 16.20 18.89 -0.92
N GLN A 158 16.77 19.99 -1.39
CA GLN A 158 16.50 20.55 -2.72
C GLN A 158 17.04 19.65 -3.84
N GLN A 159 16.40 19.65 -5.01
CA GLN A 159 16.76 18.80 -6.16
C GLN A 159 18.19 19.02 -6.67
N ASN A 160 18.76 20.21 -6.44
CA ASN A 160 20.12 20.59 -6.82
C ASN A 160 21.18 20.27 -5.75
N GLY A 161 20.79 19.64 -4.63
CA GLY A 161 21.69 19.30 -3.53
C GLY A 161 22.19 20.47 -2.67
N GLN A 162 21.80 21.72 -2.95
CA GLN A 162 22.38 22.93 -2.35
C GLN A 162 21.69 23.43 -1.06
N GLY A 163 20.82 22.64 -0.42
CA GLY A 163 20.24 23.03 0.87
C GLY A 163 19.02 22.24 1.31
N GLU A 164 18.49 22.60 2.49
CA GLU A 164 17.22 22.08 3.00
C GLU A 164 16.03 22.84 2.41
N ASN A 165 14.90 22.15 2.21
CA ASN A 165 13.66 22.83 1.90
C ASN A 165 13.02 23.42 3.18
N LYS A 166 12.54 24.66 3.06
CA LYS A 166 11.78 25.34 4.12
C LYS A 166 10.29 25.02 3.97
N LEU A 167 9.49 25.12 5.04
CA LEU A 167 8.04 24.94 4.92
C LEU A 167 7.41 26.03 4.03
N ALA A 168 7.95 27.25 4.11
CA ALA A 168 7.50 28.39 3.31
C ALA A 168 7.64 28.16 1.79
N THR A 169 8.61 27.35 1.33
CA THR A 169 8.77 27.07 -0.12
C THR A 169 7.65 26.20 -0.67
N TYR A 170 6.97 25.44 0.19
CA TYR A 170 5.76 24.68 -0.15
C TYR A 170 4.47 25.51 0.03
N GLY A 171 4.59 26.79 0.37
CA GLY A 171 3.44 27.68 0.59
C GLY A 171 2.62 27.33 1.83
N ILE A 172 3.24 26.71 2.83
CA ILE A 172 2.61 26.36 4.12
C ILE A 172 2.50 27.60 4.98
N ARG A 173 1.29 27.90 5.49
CA ARG A 173 0.96 29.07 6.30
C ARG A 173 0.22 28.65 7.58
N ALA A 174 0.00 29.61 8.48
CA ALA A 174 -0.83 29.38 9.66
C ALA A 174 -2.24 28.92 9.25
N GLY A 175 -2.77 27.92 9.93
CA GLY A 175 -4.05 27.25 9.64
C GLY A 175 -3.95 26.12 8.62
N ASP A 176 -2.83 25.97 7.91
CA ASP A 176 -2.68 24.92 6.90
C ASP A 176 -2.57 23.53 7.53
N HIS A 177 -2.98 22.54 6.73
CA HIS A 177 -2.92 21.13 7.08
C HIS A 177 -1.88 20.42 6.19
N ILE A 178 -1.04 19.62 6.82
CA ILE A 178 -0.08 18.73 6.20
C ILE A 178 -0.51 17.31 6.52
N GLN A 179 -0.63 16.47 5.51
CA GLN A 179 -0.94 15.06 5.69
C GLN A 179 0.35 14.31 6.01
N LEU A 180 0.34 13.56 7.11
CA LEU A 180 1.40 12.61 7.44
C LEU A 180 0.95 11.21 7.08
N ILE A 181 1.65 10.61 6.13
CA ILE A 181 1.58 9.19 5.83
C ILE A 181 2.78 8.54 6.53
N VAL A 182 2.50 7.69 7.52
CA VAL A 182 3.52 6.83 8.10
C VAL A 182 3.75 5.69 7.13
N THR A 183 4.84 5.74 6.40
CA THR A 183 5.29 4.62 5.57
C THR A 183 5.79 3.54 6.51
N MET A 184 5.03 2.44 6.62
CA MET A 184 5.44 1.28 7.42
C MET A 184 6.79 0.71 6.94
N TYR A 185 7.17 1.05 5.72
CA TYR A 185 8.49 0.81 5.15
C TYR A 185 8.94 2.03 4.34
N ALA A 186 9.99 2.71 4.80
CA ALA A 186 10.81 3.55 3.95
C ALA A 186 12.14 2.82 3.82
N ILE A 187 12.48 2.43 2.60
CA ILE A 187 13.86 2.11 2.25
C ILE A 187 14.59 3.45 2.40
N SER A 188 15.35 3.62 3.48
CA SER A 188 16.15 4.82 3.69
C SER A 188 17.10 4.96 2.51
N ARG A 189 17.11 6.16 1.90
CA ARG A 189 17.97 6.54 0.76
C ARG A 189 19.47 6.23 0.95
N ASP A 190 19.91 5.93 2.17
CA ASP A 190 21.31 5.63 2.49
C ASP A 190 21.68 4.15 2.31
N GLU A 191 20.73 3.26 1.97
CA GLU A 191 20.97 1.84 1.68
C GLU A 191 20.27 1.46 0.36
N SER A 192 20.87 1.85 -0.78
CA SER A 192 20.38 1.39 -2.08
C SER A 192 20.57 -0.12 -2.19
N ILE A 193 19.48 -0.87 -2.38
CA ILE A 193 19.53 -2.32 -2.51
C ILE A 193 20.32 -2.67 -3.77
N SER A 194 21.43 -3.38 -3.59
CA SER A 194 22.34 -3.74 -4.69
C SER A 194 22.28 -5.22 -5.01
N ASN A 195 22.11 -6.07 -4.00
CA ASN A 195 22.07 -7.52 -4.15
C ASN A 195 20.82 -8.07 -3.48
N LEU A 196 19.87 -8.57 -4.26
CA LEU A 196 18.61 -9.09 -3.74
C LEU A 196 18.67 -10.61 -3.62
N ALA A 197 18.31 -11.13 -2.45
CA ALA A 197 18.12 -12.56 -2.21
C ALA A 197 16.66 -12.86 -1.87
N PHE A 198 16.08 -13.83 -2.56
CA PHE A 198 14.77 -14.41 -2.27
C PHE A 198 14.98 -15.87 -1.83
N ASP A 199 14.69 -16.15 -0.56
CA ASP A 199 14.70 -17.49 0.02
C ASP A 199 13.26 -17.94 0.28
N LEU A 200 12.88 -19.09 -0.26
CA LEU A 200 11.57 -19.71 -0.09
C LEU A 200 11.73 -21.07 0.57
N TYR A 201 10.95 -21.33 1.62
CA TYR A 201 10.91 -22.62 2.31
C TYR A 201 9.48 -23.16 2.35
N TRP A 202 9.35 -24.48 2.27
CA TRP A 202 8.08 -25.16 2.46
C TRP A 202 8.27 -26.54 3.08
N GLY A 203 7.26 -27.02 3.78
CA GLY A 203 7.08 -28.43 4.09
C GLY A 203 6.25 -29.10 2.99
N TYR A 204 6.50 -30.40 2.77
CA TYR A 204 5.73 -31.17 1.79
C TYR A 204 4.25 -31.19 2.15
N PRO A 205 3.35 -31.42 1.17
CA PRO A 205 1.94 -31.60 1.47
C PRO A 205 1.70 -32.73 2.46
N LEU A 206 0.51 -32.73 3.09
CA LEU A 206 0.11 -33.78 4.05
C LEU A 206 0.25 -35.19 3.47
N ARG A 207 0.07 -35.34 2.16
CA ARG A 207 0.26 -36.61 1.45
C ARG A 207 1.24 -36.40 0.30
N GLY A 208 2.27 -37.26 0.25
CA GLY A 208 3.23 -37.28 -0.85
C GLY A 208 4.31 -36.20 -0.77
N LYS A 209 4.89 -35.91 -1.92
CA LYS A 209 5.91 -34.89 -2.17
C LYS A 209 5.44 -34.02 -3.32
N ASP A 210 5.57 -32.71 -3.16
CA ASP A 210 5.36 -31.75 -4.24
C ASP A 210 6.24 -30.50 -4.05
N TYR A 211 6.24 -29.64 -5.06
CA TYR A 211 7.11 -28.49 -5.20
C TYR A 211 6.31 -27.20 -5.10
N LEU A 212 6.83 -26.27 -4.31
CA LEU A 212 6.35 -24.90 -4.25
C LEU A 212 7.37 -24.02 -4.94
N ASP A 213 7.05 -23.59 -6.15
CA ASP A 213 7.98 -22.90 -7.03
C ASP A 213 8.07 -21.42 -6.70
N GLY A 214 9.25 -21.00 -6.24
CA GLY A 214 9.69 -19.62 -6.34
C GLY A 214 10.12 -19.30 -7.78
N THR A 215 9.66 -18.19 -8.35
CA THR A 215 10.07 -17.73 -9.68
C THR A 215 10.33 -16.23 -9.67
N CYS A 216 11.36 -15.78 -10.38
CA CYS A 216 11.57 -14.37 -10.70
C CYS A 216 11.28 -14.11 -12.18
N LEU A 217 10.39 -13.15 -12.47
CA LEU A 217 10.05 -12.71 -13.83
C LEU A 217 10.53 -11.28 -14.03
N LEU A 218 11.37 -11.07 -15.04
CA LEU A 218 11.97 -9.78 -15.39
C LEU A 218 11.21 -9.12 -16.53
N TYR A 219 11.07 -7.81 -16.46
CA TYR A 219 10.33 -7.01 -17.42
C TYR A 219 11.07 -5.72 -17.81
N THR A 220 10.81 -5.31 -19.06
CA THR A 220 11.16 -4.00 -19.62
C THR A 220 9.86 -3.24 -19.87
N GLY A 221 9.49 -2.36 -18.95
CA GLY A 221 8.19 -1.69 -18.99
C GLY A 221 7.04 -2.68 -18.77
N LYS A 222 6.32 -3.03 -19.83
CA LYS A 222 5.22 -4.03 -19.82
C LYS A 222 5.61 -5.34 -20.49
N ASP A 223 6.76 -5.36 -21.15
CA ASP A 223 7.20 -6.52 -21.92
C ASP A 223 7.98 -7.47 -21.04
N PHE A 224 7.61 -8.75 -21.11
CA PHE A 224 8.33 -9.82 -20.45
C PHE A 224 9.70 -9.97 -21.11
N TRP A 225 10.74 -9.92 -20.30
CA TRP A 225 12.12 -10.04 -20.75
C TRP A 225 12.67 -11.45 -20.52
N LYS A 226 12.62 -11.92 -19.27
CA LYS A 226 13.22 -13.21 -18.90
C LYS A 226 12.61 -13.79 -17.63
N LYS A 227 12.75 -15.10 -17.45
CA LYS A 227 12.31 -15.85 -16.29
C LYS A 227 13.50 -16.60 -15.68
N TYR A 228 13.48 -16.72 -14.35
CA TYR A 228 14.36 -17.61 -13.60
C TYR A 228 13.52 -18.46 -12.66
N ASP A 229 13.46 -19.76 -12.94
CA ASP A 229 12.71 -20.78 -12.20
C ASP A 229 13.58 -22.03 -11.98
N TYR A 230 12.98 -23.13 -11.54
CA TYR A 230 13.69 -24.39 -11.29
C TYR A 230 14.40 -24.98 -12.52
N ARG A 231 13.97 -24.65 -13.75
CA ARG A 231 14.60 -25.07 -15.02
C ARG A 231 15.58 -24.04 -15.53
N GLU A 232 15.16 -22.79 -15.61
CA GLU A 232 15.91 -21.66 -16.16
C GLU A 232 16.80 -21.04 -15.07
N ARG A 233 17.72 -21.84 -14.53
CA ARG A 233 18.42 -21.51 -13.27
C ARG A 233 19.50 -20.46 -13.38
N PHE A 234 20.13 -20.35 -14.54
CA PHE A 234 21.28 -19.51 -14.78
C PHE A 234 21.40 -19.22 -16.28
N ASP A 235 21.87 -18.01 -16.60
CA ASP A 235 22.20 -17.63 -17.97
C ASP A 235 23.66 -17.16 -18.02
N PRO A 236 24.55 -17.80 -18.79
CA PRO A 236 25.92 -17.35 -18.97
C PRO A 236 26.05 -15.93 -19.51
N VAL A 237 25.08 -15.45 -20.30
CA VAL A 237 25.08 -14.08 -20.86
C VAL A 237 24.72 -13.05 -19.79
N HIS A 238 23.86 -13.44 -18.84
CA HIS A 238 23.41 -12.59 -17.73
C HIS A 238 23.66 -13.31 -16.39
N PRO A 239 24.94 -13.46 -15.98
CA PRO A 239 25.33 -14.34 -14.87
C PRO A 239 24.98 -13.78 -13.48
N TYR A 240 24.31 -12.64 -13.45
CA TYR A 240 23.98 -11.84 -12.27
C TYR A 240 22.72 -12.32 -11.55
N ILE A 241 21.98 -13.26 -12.16
CA ILE A 241 20.83 -13.92 -11.55
C ILE A 241 21.09 -15.42 -11.49
N LYS A 242 20.83 -16.01 -10.32
CA LYS A 242 20.95 -17.45 -10.08
C LYS A 242 19.74 -17.94 -9.32
N HIS A 243 19.20 -19.07 -9.73
CA HIS A 243 18.17 -19.83 -9.03
C HIS A 243 18.76 -21.19 -8.63
N SER A 244 18.55 -21.63 -7.39
CA SER A 244 19.10 -22.91 -6.88
C SER A 244 18.57 -24.13 -7.64
N GLY A 245 17.33 -24.05 -8.09
CA GLY A 245 16.51 -25.20 -8.44
C GLY A 245 15.87 -25.78 -7.19
N ASP A 246 15.24 -26.93 -7.33
CA ASP A 246 14.62 -27.65 -6.22
C ASP A 246 15.68 -28.17 -5.26
N VAL A 247 15.76 -27.58 -4.06
CA VAL A 247 16.56 -28.13 -2.95
C VAL A 247 15.60 -28.87 -2.02
N MET A 248 15.61 -30.20 -2.12
CA MET A 248 14.67 -31.07 -1.42
C MET A 248 15.36 -31.84 -0.30
N ASP A 249 14.84 -31.72 0.92
CA ASP A 249 15.23 -32.46 2.11
C ASP A 249 14.14 -33.50 2.41
N ASP A 250 14.24 -34.65 1.73
CA ASP A 250 13.29 -35.74 1.84
C ASP A 250 13.15 -36.29 3.29
N PRO A 251 14.23 -36.48 4.07
CA PRO A 251 14.13 -36.91 5.47
C PRO A 251 13.29 -35.98 6.36
N ASN A 252 13.47 -34.66 6.23
CA ASN A 252 12.70 -33.69 7.02
C ASN A 252 11.41 -33.23 6.32
N ARG A 253 11.13 -33.74 5.12
CA ARG A 253 9.99 -33.35 4.27
C ARG A 253 9.93 -31.85 4.02
N ARG A 254 11.07 -31.24 3.68
CA ARG A 254 11.18 -29.80 3.41
C ARG A 254 11.71 -29.56 2.00
N GLY A 255 11.30 -28.44 1.42
CA GLY A 255 11.88 -27.91 0.20
C GLY A 255 12.33 -26.47 0.39
N HIS A 256 13.28 -26.05 -0.43
CA HIS A 256 13.84 -24.71 -0.44
C HIS A 256 14.20 -24.28 -1.86
N HIS A 257 13.88 -23.02 -2.21
CA HIS A 257 14.42 -22.33 -3.36
C HIS A 257 15.16 -21.08 -2.89
N ARG A 258 16.29 -20.78 -3.55
CA ARG A 258 16.97 -19.50 -3.41
C ARG A 258 17.20 -18.87 -4.76
N ILE A 259 16.86 -17.59 -4.88
CA ILE A 259 17.14 -16.75 -6.03
C ILE A 259 18.03 -15.60 -5.56
N THR A 260 19.18 -15.39 -6.21
CA THR A 260 20.05 -14.24 -5.94
C THR A 260 20.23 -13.40 -7.19
N ILE A 261 20.27 -12.08 -7.01
CA ILE A 261 20.22 -11.09 -8.09
C ILE A 261 21.14 -9.93 -7.77
N LYS A 262 22.10 -9.63 -8.64
CA LYS A 262 22.86 -8.37 -8.57
C LYS A 262 22.16 -7.29 -9.37
N LEU A 263 21.40 -6.43 -8.68
CA LEU A 263 20.54 -5.40 -9.28
C LEU A 263 21.35 -4.34 -10.04
N ASP A 264 22.56 -4.03 -9.58
CA ASP A 264 23.49 -3.07 -10.20
C ASP A 264 24.12 -3.58 -11.51
N LYS A 265 24.01 -4.89 -11.78
CA LYS A 265 24.53 -5.53 -13.00
C LYS A 265 23.46 -5.86 -14.03
N LEU A 266 22.18 -5.62 -13.71
CA LEU A 266 21.10 -5.87 -14.67
C LEU A 266 21.20 -4.89 -15.84
N PRO A 267 20.87 -5.33 -17.08
CA PRO A 267 20.77 -4.42 -18.21
C PRO A 267 19.82 -3.25 -17.90
N ASP A 268 20.16 -2.04 -18.32
CA ASP A 268 19.38 -0.84 -17.98
C ASP A 268 17.93 -0.86 -18.45
N VAL A 269 17.64 -1.65 -19.48
CA VAL A 269 16.29 -1.89 -20.00
C VAL A 269 15.41 -2.67 -19.02
N VAL A 270 15.97 -3.41 -18.07
CA VAL A 270 15.20 -4.15 -17.06
C VAL A 270 14.83 -3.18 -15.94
N ASN A 271 13.54 -2.99 -15.72
CA ASN A 271 13.05 -2.05 -14.71
C ASN A 271 12.10 -2.67 -13.68
N LYS A 272 11.67 -3.93 -13.88
CA LYS A 272 10.78 -4.62 -12.94
C LYS A 272 11.15 -6.08 -12.80
N LEU A 273 11.17 -6.56 -11.56
CA LEU A 273 11.32 -7.96 -11.20
C LEU A 273 10.12 -8.36 -10.38
N TYR A 274 9.39 -9.39 -10.78
CA TYR A 274 8.26 -9.93 -10.05
C TYR A 274 8.66 -11.26 -9.39
N PHE A 275 8.42 -11.36 -8.09
CA PHE A 275 8.64 -12.59 -7.32
C PHE A 275 7.32 -13.32 -7.14
N VAL A 276 7.25 -14.51 -7.71
CA VAL A 276 6.05 -15.34 -7.78
C VAL A 276 6.26 -16.61 -6.99
N LEU A 277 5.19 -17.02 -6.31
CA LEU A 277 5.07 -18.31 -5.65
C LEU A 277 3.98 -19.11 -6.34
N SER A 278 4.21 -20.38 -6.68
CA SER A 278 3.17 -21.22 -7.28
C SER A 278 3.26 -22.69 -6.92
N ALA A 279 2.12 -23.34 -6.73
CA ALA A 279 2.02 -24.78 -6.51
C ALA A 279 2.20 -25.57 -7.82
N TRP A 280 3.06 -26.59 -7.82
CA TRP A 280 3.38 -27.37 -9.02
C TRP A 280 2.30 -28.38 -9.42
N LYS A 281 1.97 -29.34 -8.54
CA LYS A 281 0.89 -30.33 -8.74
C LYS A 281 -0.28 -30.13 -7.79
N CYS A 282 -0.02 -29.69 -6.56
CA CYS A 282 -1.04 -29.34 -5.60
C CYS A 282 -1.95 -28.25 -6.17
N PRO A 283 -3.27 -28.32 -5.89
CA PRO A 283 -4.20 -27.34 -6.40
C PRO A 283 -3.95 -25.95 -5.83
N HIS A 284 -3.46 -25.84 -4.59
CA HIS A 284 -3.27 -24.55 -3.93
C HIS A 284 -1.96 -24.46 -3.12
N ILE A 285 -1.51 -23.23 -2.90
CA ILE A 285 -0.36 -22.91 -2.05
C ILE A 285 -0.59 -23.37 -0.59
N GLY A 286 -1.84 -23.35 -0.13
CA GLY A 286 -2.23 -23.77 1.22
C GLY A 286 -2.08 -25.26 1.49
N ASP A 287 -1.85 -26.08 0.46
CA ASP A 287 -1.62 -27.52 0.64
C ASP A 287 -0.23 -27.83 1.20
N PHE A 288 0.69 -26.86 1.15
CA PHE A 288 2.06 -26.98 1.66
C PHE A 288 2.12 -26.62 3.15
N ILE A 289 2.97 -27.32 3.90
CA ILE A 289 3.09 -27.12 5.35
C ILE A 289 4.00 -25.93 5.61
N ALA A 290 3.50 -24.95 6.37
CA ALA A 290 4.27 -23.79 6.84
C ALA A 290 5.15 -23.10 5.77
N PRO A 291 4.60 -22.76 4.58
CA PRO A 291 5.36 -22.04 3.58
C PRO A 291 5.77 -20.67 4.12
N SER A 292 7.02 -20.29 3.89
CA SER A 292 7.59 -19.02 4.34
C SER A 292 8.64 -18.52 3.37
N PHE A 293 8.87 -17.22 3.33
CA PHE A 293 9.91 -16.64 2.48
C PHE A 293 10.61 -15.47 3.15
N LYS A 294 11.82 -15.18 2.67
CA LYS A 294 12.58 -13.99 3.00
C LYS A 294 13.06 -13.32 1.71
N LEU A 295 12.81 -12.03 1.57
CA LEU A 295 13.37 -11.18 0.53
C LEU A 295 14.24 -10.13 1.23
N TYR A 296 15.54 -10.11 0.98
CA TYR A 296 16.48 -9.25 1.71
C TYR A 296 17.64 -8.80 0.82
N ASP A 297 18.33 -7.74 1.26
CA ASP A 297 19.62 -7.39 0.67
C ASP A 297 20.68 -8.39 1.14
N ASP A 298 21.25 -9.17 0.23
CA ASP A 298 22.22 -10.24 0.53
C ASP A 298 23.56 -9.70 1.04
N ASP A 299 23.87 -8.43 0.74
CA ASP A 299 25.05 -7.74 1.27
C ASP A 299 24.81 -7.16 2.66
N SER A 300 23.54 -6.98 3.06
CA SER A 300 23.22 -6.49 4.40
C SER A 300 23.53 -7.54 5.46
N SER A 301 24.24 -7.12 6.51
CA SER A 301 24.56 -7.98 7.66
C SER A 301 23.34 -8.43 8.45
N ASP A 302 22.27 -7.64 8.46
CA ASP A 302 21.05 -7.94 9.23
C ASP A 302 20.04 -8.81 8.46
N LYS A 303 20.22 -8.95 7.13
CA LYS A 303 19.31 -9.66 6.21
C LYS A 303 17.85 -9.36 6.48
N LYS A 304 17.53 -8.09 6.69
CA LYS A 304 16.19 -7.63 7.04
C LYS A 304 15.18 -7.94 5.93
N GLN A 305 13.98 -8.35 6.34
CA GLN A 305 12.88 -8.62 5.43
C GLN A 305 12.42 -7.34 4.72
N LEU A 306 12.48 -7.33 3.39
CA LEU A 306 12.08 -6.22 2.50
C LEU A 306 10.63 -6.31 2.05
N CYS A 307 10.00 -7.49 2.15
CA CYS A 307 8.60 -7.71 1.77
C CYS A 307 7.84 -8.42 2.89
N ASN A 308 6.74 -7.82 3.35
CA ASN A 308 5.93 -8.34 4.46
C ASN A 308 4.66 -9.08 4.00
N TYR A 309 4.65 -9.57 2.76
CA TYR A 309 3.52 -10.33 2.23
C TYR A 309 3.26 -11.57 3.09
N THR A 310 1.99 -11.83 3.40
CA THR A 310 1.58 -13.03 4.15
C THR A 310 1.10 -14.11 3.19
N ILE A 311 1.89 -15.20 3.03
CA ILE A 311 1.58 -16.30 2.08
C ILE A 311 0.18 -16.88 2.30
N GLN A 312 -0.27 -16.97 3.55
CA GLN A 312 -1.57 -17.55 3.92
C GLN A 312 -2.75 -16.83 3.26
N THR A 313 -2.59 -15.56 2.85
CA THR A 313 -3.64 -14.82 2.13
C THR A 313 -3.91 -15.38 0.73
N ALA A 314 -2.97 -16.13 0.16
CA ALA A 314 -3.11 -16.87 -1.11
C ALA A 314 -3.28 -18.38 -0.91
N ALA A 315 -3.63 -18.85 0.28
CA ALA A 315 -3.72 -20.28 0.58
C ALA A 315 -4.64 -21.06 -0.37
N ASN A 316 -5.72 -20.44 -0.85
CA ASN A 316 -6.68 -21.07 -1.78
C ASN A 316 -6.38 -20.77 -3.26
N SER A 317 -5.18 -20.29 -3.58
CA SER A 317 -4.77 -19.95 -4.95
C SER A 317 -3.62 -20.84 -5.40
N GLN A 318 -3.56 -21.07 -6.71
CA GLN A 318 -2.47 -21.87 -7.30
C GLN A 318 -1.16 -21.08 -7.35
N ALA A 319 -1.23 -19.77 -7.59
CA ALA A 319 -0.08 -18.88 -7.56
C ALA A 319 -0.41 -17.52 -6.95
N VAL A 320 0.64 -16.81 -6.54
CA VAL A 320 0.60 -15.42 -6.14
C VAL A 320 1.87 -14.68 -6.56
N ILE A 321 1.70 -13.49 -7.12
CA ILE A 321 2.75 -12.51 -7.30
C ILE A 321 2.87 -11.78 -5.97
N MET A 322 3.88 -12.12 -5.18
CA MET A 322 4.02 -11.65 -3.80
C MET A 322 4.44 -10.18 -3.75
N CYS A 323 5.48 -9.85 -4.51
CA CYS A 323 6.07 -8.52 -4.56
C CYS A 323 6.76 -8.26 -5.90
N ALA A 324 7.12 -7.00 -6.11
CA ALA A 324 7.95 -6.57 -7.22
C ALA A 324 9.12 -5.71 -6.72
N ALA A 325 10.30 -5.87 -7.29
CA ALA A 325 11.37 -4.87 -7.22
C ALA A 325 11.28 -3.98 -8.47
N ILE A 326 11.25 -2.66 -8.28
CA ILE A 326 11.04 -1.65 -9.33
C ILE A 326 12.21 -0.68 -9.33
N LYS A 327 12.80 -0.45 -10.51
CA LYS A 327 13.85 0.55 -10.73
C LYS A 327 13.22 1.93 -10.82
N LYS A 328 13.72 2.89 -10.06
CA LYS A 328 13.32 4.31 -10.09
C LYS A 328 14.12 5.09 -11.13
N ASP A 329 13.68 6.32 -11.38
CA ASP A 329 14.35 7.28 -12.27
C ASP A 329 15.79 7.60 -11.84
N ASP A 330 16.08 7.57 -10.53
CA ASP A 330 17.44 7.78 -10.00
C ASP A 330 18.32 6.52 -10.08
N GLY A 331 17.81 5.44 -10.67
CA GLY A 331 18.49 4.15 -10.83
C GLY A 331 18.44 3.25 -9.59
N SER A 332 17.92 3.73 -8.46
CA SER A 332 17.75 2.92 -7.25
C SER A 332 16.57 1.95 -7.39
N TRP A 333 16.57 0.89 -6.58
CA TRP A 333 15.51 -0.12 -6.58
C TRP A 333 14.66 -0.03 -5.31
N ASP A 334 13.34 -0.07 -5.48
CA ASP A 334 12.39 -0.23 -4.38
C ASP A 334 11.67 -1.57 -4.48
N VAL A 335 11.31 -2.13 -3.33
CA VAL A 335 10.46 -3.32 -3.24
C VAL A 335 9.05 -2.91 -2.85
N VAL A 336 8.07 -3.33 -3.63
CA VAL A 336 6.65 -3.12 -3.38
C VAL A 336 5.94 -4.44 -3.19
N GLU A 337 5.09 -4.52 -2.16
CA GLU A 337 4.18 -5.64 -1.98
C GLU A 337 3.07 -5.61 -3.05
N VAL A 338 2.72 -6.77 -3.60
CA VAL A 338 1.74 -6.91 -4.69
C VAL A 338 0.55 -7.76 -4.26
N GLY A 339 0.78 -8.99 -3.78
CA GLY A 339 -0.27 -9.89 -3.30
C GLY A 339 -1.33 -10.28 -4.34
N ARG A 340 -0.99 -10.33 -5.64
CA ARG A 340 -1.93 -10.64 -6.72
C ARG A 340 -1.97 -12.13 -7.01
N VAL A 341 -3.10 -12.77 -6.75
CA VAL A 341 -3.29 -14.20 -7.03
C VAL A 341 -3.45 -14.50 -8.52
N SER A 342 -3.13 -15.74 -8.92
CA SER A 342 -3.27 -16.26 -10.28
C SER A 342 -3.58 -17.76 -10.28
N ASN A 343 -4.17 -18.22 -11.39
CA ASN A 343 -4.43 -19.63 -11.68
C ASN A 343 -3.33 -20.27 -12.55
N GLY A 344 -2.18 -19.62 -12.70
CA GLY A 344 -1.01 -20.19 -13.37
C GLY A 344 -0.06 -20.86 -12.38
N ASN A 345 0.99 -21.48 -12.90
CA ASN A 345 2.10 -22.02 -12.11
C ASN A 345 3.33 -22.24 -13.00
N ALA A 346 4.36 -22.93 -12.49
CA ALA A 346 5.57 -23.19 -13.28
C ALA A 346 5.36 -24.12 -14.51
N ARG A 347 4.16 -24.68 -14.70
CA ARG A 347 3.77 -25.43 -15.93
C ARG A 347 3.14 -24.51 -16.98
N ASP A 348 2.44 -23.47 -16.54
CA ASP A 348 1.82 -22.46 -17.41
C ASP A 348 1.88 -21.08 -16.76
N TYR A 349 2.80 -20.25 -17.26
CA TYR A 349 3.01 -18.88 -16.79
C TYR A 349 2.05 -17.87 -17.44
N ASN A 350 1.24 -18.25 -18.43
CA ASN A 350 0.39 -17.27 -19.12
C ASN A 350 -0.60 -16.56 -18.17
N PRO A 351 -1.30 -17.25 -17.24
CA PRO A 351 -2.17 -16.58 -16.29
C PRO A 351 -1.40 -15.68 -15.31
N ILE A 352 -0.15 -16.04 -14.97
CA ILE A 352 0.71 -15.20 -14.12
C ILE A 352 1.09 -13.91 -14.85
N ARG A 353 1.51 -14.03 -16.12
CA ARG A 353 1.85 -12.87 -16.97
C ARG A 353 0.65 -11.95 -17.20
N GLN A 354 -0.54 -12.51 -17.42
CA GLN A 354 -1.78 -11.73 -17.52
C GLN A 354 -2.12 -11.01 -16.20
N ALA A 355 -1.94 -11.68 -15.07
CA ALA A 355 -2.13 -11.06 -13.76
C ALA A 355 -1.15 -9.90 -13.54
N ILE A 356 0.11 -10.03 -13.98
CA ILE A 356 1.11 -8.95 -13.97
C ILE A 356 0.71 -7.78 -14.86
N MET A 357 0.24 -8.03 -16.09
CA MET A 357 -0.21 -6.97 -17.00
C MET A 357 -1.37 -6.14 -16.44
N GLY A 358 -2.21 -6.74 -15.59
CA GLY A 358 -3.29 -6.06 -14.89
C GLY A 358 -2.83 -5.19 -13.71
N LEU A 359 -1.55 -5.21 -13.35
CA LEU A 359 -0.99 -4.39 -12.27
C LEU A 359 -0.63 -3.01 -12.80
N ASN A 360 -1.14 -1.97 -12.14
CA ASN A 360 -0.83 -0.59 -12.50
C ASN A 360 0.29 -0.04 -11.59
N LEU A 361 1.48 -0.62 -11.72
CA LEU A 361 2.66 -0.20 -10.95
C LEU A 361 3.43 0.97 -11.60
N ASP A 362 3.01 1.41 -12.78
CA ASP A 362 3.59 2.54 -13.51
C ASP A 362 3.29 3.89 -12.82
N ASN A 363 2.32 3.96 -11.90
CA ASN A 363 1.94 5.17 -11.16
C ASN A 363 2.55 5.25 -9.75
N VAL A 364 3.49 4.35 -9.41
CA VAL A 364 4.12 4.32 -8.08
C VAL A 364 5.29 5.32 -7.99
N TYR A 365 5.81 5.81 -9.12
CA TYR A 365 6.83 6.85 -9.20
C TYR A 365 6.52 7.85 -10.31
#